data_AF-A0A1D9Q9R3-F1
#
_entry.id   AF-A0A1D9Q9R3-F1
#
_cell.length_a   1.000
_cell.length_b   1.000
_cell.length_c   1.000
_cell.angle_alpha   90.00
_cell.angle_beta   90.00
_cell.angle_gamma   90.00
#
_symmetry.space_group_name_H-M   'P 1'
#
loop_
_entity.id
_entity.type
_entity.pdbx_description
1 polymer ?
#
loop_
_entity_poly.entity_id
_entity_poly.type
_entity_poly.pdbx_seq_one_letter_code
_entity_poly.pdbx_strand_id
1 'polypeptide(L)'
;MEFRLPTDQSIASSHLWHGDLHAANIFVNPSKHTEIVGLIDWQSSELSPLYFHARQPHIIDYNGSPHAILLIDGETSYLSKVLELGAIWDTLPGAKTSVYPFLFSSKERQIMEANVECVMRGMEAMESIKESIGELFPEQGIVRPDQYEEALDALEQMKDQVIEEFARSEEEKEIWLKEWPFGT
;
A
#
# COMPACT_ATOMS: atom_id res chain seq x y z
N MET A 1 20.64 -21.30 -12.27
CA MET A 1 20.73 -21.10 -10.80
C MET A 1 19.97 -22.22 -10.13
N GLU A 2 20.56 -22.89 -9.15
CA GLU A 2 19.93 -23.95 -8.36
C GLU A 2 19.46 -23.31 -7.04
N PHE A 3 18.14 -23.12 -6.88
CA PHE A 3 17.56 -22.64 -5.63
C PHE A 3 17.47 -23.81 -4.64
N ARG A 4 18.13 -23.70 -3.49
CA ARG A 4 18.03 -24.69 -2.41
C ARG A 4 17.11 -24.15 -1.33
N LEU A 5 15.95 -24.79 -1.16
CA LEU A 5 15.03 -24.49 -0.07
C LEU A 5 15.50 -25.18 1.23
N PRO A 6 15.19 -24.61 2.41
CA PRO A 6 15.48 -25.27 3.68
C PRO A 6 14.75 -26.61 3.79
N THR A 7 15.43 -27.62 4.31
CA THR A 7 14.85 -28.96 4.55
C THR A 7 14.18 -29.10 5.92
N ASP A 8 14.37 -28.11 6.79
CA ASP A 8 13.77 -28.09 8.12
C ASP A 8 12.26 -27.80 8.01
N GLN A 9 11.44 -28.80 8.35
CA GLN A 9 9.98 -28.70 8.28
C GLN A 9 9.39 -27.67 9.25
N SER A 10 10.08 -27.32 10.35
CA SER A 10 9.57 -26.33 11.30
C SER A 10 9.50 -24.92 10.69
N ILE A 11 10.39 -24.62 9.75
CA ILE A 11 10.41 -23.35 9.02
C ILE A 11 9.83 -23.46 7.61
N ALA A 12 9.73 -24.69 7.07
CA ALA A 12 9.17 -24.95 5.76
C ALA A 12 7.65 -25.18 5.76
N SER A 13 7.02 -25.34 6.94
CA SER A 13 5.57 -25.49 7.05
C SER A 13 4.85 -24.17 6.80
N SER A 14 3.65 -24.28 6.23
CA SER A 14 2.79 -23.14 5.90
C SER A 14 2.23 -22.49 7.16
N HIS A 15 2.38 -21.18 7.28
CA HIS A 15 1.87 -20.37 8.37
C HIS A 15 1.04 -19.21 7.83
N LEU A 16 -0.03 -18.85 8.54
CA LEU A 16 -0.81 -17.65 8.22
C LEU A 16 -0.02 -16.42 8.63
N TRP A 17 0.13 -15.49 7.69
CA TRP A 17 0.90 -14.27 7.85
C TRP A 17 0.03 -13.03 7.60
N HIS A 18 0.07 -12.09 8.54
CA HIS A 18 -0.55 -10.78 8.40
C HIS A 18 0.43 -9.87 7.65
N GLY A 19 0.22 -9.74 6.33
CA GLY A 19 1.14 -9.05 5.42
C GLY A 19 1.55 -7.64 5.86
N ASP A 20 0.64 -6.94 6.54
CA ASP A 20 0.78 -5.53 6.89
C ASP A 20 0.44 -5.23 8.37
N LEU A 21 1.07 -5.97 9.30
CA LEU A 21 0.84 -5.72 10.73
C LEU A 21 1.67 -4.52 11.21
N HIS A 22 1.01 -3.38 11.44
CA HIS A 22 1.57 -2.18 12.08
C HIS A 22 0.58 -1.58 13.09
N ALA A 23 0.99 -0.54 13.83
CA ALA A 23 0.21 -0.02 14.96
C ALA A 23 -1.22 0.42 14.59
N ALA A 24 -1.44 1.01 13.42
CA ALA A 24 -2.77 1.43 12.98
C ALA A 24 -3.72 0.24 12.70
N ASN A 25 -3.18 -0.96 12.49
CA ASN A 25 -3.95 -2.19 12.32
C ASN A 25 -4.19 -2.95 13.65
N ILE A 26 -3.81 -2.34 14.79
CA ILE A 26 -3.97 -2.89 16.14
C ILE A 26 -4.92 -2.02 16.97
N PHE A 27 -6.07 -2.56 17.34
CA PHE A 27 -7.00 -1.90 18.26
C PHE A 27 -6.70 -2.27 19.71
N VAL A 28 -6.58 -1.25 20.57
CA VAL A 28 -6.37 -1.41 22.01
C VAL A 28 -7.59 -0.95 22.81
N ASN A 29 -7.78 -1.53 24.00
CA ASN A 29 -8.86 -1.15 24.90
C ASN A 29 -8.61 0.27 25.45
N PRO A 30 -9.53 1.24 25.26
CA PRO A 30 -9.34 2.62 25.71
C PRO A 30 -9.34 2.76 27.24
N SER A 31 -9.96 1.82 27.96
CA SER A 31 -9.93 1.80 29.44
C SER A 31 -8.71 1.06 30.00
N LYS A 32 -8.02 0.28 29.17
CA LYS A 32 -6.87 -0.56 29.56
C LYS A 32 -5.93 -0.77 28.38
N HIS A 33 -5.09 0.22 28.09
CA HIS A 33 -4.19 0.26 26.92
C HIS A 33 -3.19 -0.90 26.78
N THR A 34 -3.05 -1.76 27.79
CA THR A 34 -2.24 -3.00 27.71
C THR A 34 -2.98 -4.18 27.07
N GLU A 35 -4.24 -4.00 26.67
CA GLU A 35 -5.09 -5.05 26.12
C GLU A 35 -5.40 -4.76 24.64
N ILE A 36 -4.97 -5.68 23.76
CA ILE A 36 -5.33 -5.68 22.34
C ILE A 36 -6.72 -6.30 22.21
N VAL A 37 -7.65 -5.58 21.57
CA VAL A 37 -9.04 -6.01 21.37
C VAL A 37 -9.34 -6.44 19.95
N GLY A 38 -8.46 -6.10 18.99
CA GLY A 38 -8.66 -6.49 17.60
C GLY A 38 -7.44 -6.26 16.73
N LEU A 39 -7.35 -7.05 15.67
CA LEU A 39 -6.45 -6.88 14.52
C LEU A 39 -7.32 -6.80 13.27
N ILE A 40 -7.10 -5.80 12.43
CA ILE A 40 -7.85 -5.61 11.17
C ILE A 40 -6.91 -5.72 9.97
N ASP A 41 -7.43 -5.55 8.77
CA ASP A 41 -6.63 -5.45 7.54
C ASP A 41 -6.04 -6.79 7.05
N TRP A 42 -6.81 -7.86 7.24
CA TRP A 42 -6.41 -9.22 6.89
C TRP A 42 -6.47 -9.54 5.38
N GLN A 43 -6.94 -8.64 4.50
CA GLN A 43 -7.18 -8.94 3.08
C GLN A 43 -5.91 -9.28 2.28
N SER A 44 -4.73 -8.90 2.78
CA SER A 44 -3.43 -9.23 2.19
C SER A 44 -2.72 -10.38 2.91
N SER A 45 -3.45 -11.19 3.69
CA SER A 45 -2.86 -12.31 4.41
C SER A 45 -2.50 -13.47 3.49
N GLU A 46 -1.34 -14.07 3.73
CA GLU A 46 -0.85 -15.20 2.94
C GLU A 46 -0.55 -16.42 3.80
N LEU A 47 -0.53 -17.58 3.15
CA LEU A 47 -0.05 -18.84 3.71
C LEU A 47 1.33 -19.13 3.16
N SER A 48 2.36 -18.93 3.96
CA SER A 48 3.75 -18.97 3.50
C SER A 48 4.67 -19.67 4.52
N PRO A 49 5.74 -20.34 4.07
CA PRO A 49 6.75 -20.88 4.98
C PRO A 49 7.47 -19.78 5.78
N LEU A 50 7.80 -20.05 7.05
CA LEU A 50 8.48 -19.07 7.92
C LEU A 50 9.81 -18.55 7.36
N TYR A 51 10.52 -19.34 6.55
CA TYR A 51 11.78 -18.87 5.95
C TYR A 51 11.57 -17.78 4.89
N PHE A 52 10.37 -17.65 4.31
CA PHE A 52 10.01 -16.49 3.49
C PHE A 52 9.65 -15.27 4.33
N HIS A 53 9.30 -15.46 5.62
CA HIS A 53 9.00 -14.36 6.53
C HIS A 53 10.26 -13.67 7.08
N ALA A 54 11.46 -14.22 6.83
CA ALA A 54 12.71 -13.50 7.06
C ALA A 54 12.79 -12.34 6.07
N ARG A 55 12.14 -11.21 6.41
CA ARG A 55 12.15 -9.99 5.59
C ARG A 55 13.58 -9.68 5.17
N GLN A 56 13.77 -9.40 3.89
CA GLN A 56 15.01 -8.82 3.42
C GLN A 56 15.31 -7.58 4.29
N PRO A 57 16.55 -7.44 4.80
CA PRO A 57 16.91 -6.22 5.51
C PRO A 57 16.65 -5.01 4.60
N HIS A 58 15.97 -3.98 5.13
CA HIS A 58 15.78 -2.69 4.46
C HIS A 58 17.11 -1.99 4.09
N ILE A 59 18.25 -2.59 4.42
CA ILE A 59 19.60 -2.08 4.21
C ILE A 59 20.19 -2.44 2.83
N ILE A 60 19.56 -3.34 2.08
CA ILE A 60 20.03 -3.69 0.74
C ILE A 60 19.19 -2.89 -0.26
N ASP A 61 19.81 -1.83 -0.77
CA ASP A 61 19.31 -0.97 -1.85
C ASP A 61 19.19 -1.80 -3.13
N TYR A 62 18.06 -2.51 -3.25
CA TYR A 62 17.80 -3.40 -4.38
C TYR A 62 17.23 -2.59 -5.54
N ASN A 63 18.09 -2.24 -6.49
CA ASN A 63 17.74 -1.63 -7.78
C ASN A 63 17.01 -2.58 -8.76
N GLY A 64 16.34 -3.62 -8.26
CA GLY A 64 15.63 -4.57 -9.10
C GLY A 64 14.15 -4.21 -9.27
N SER A 65 13.64 -4.54 -10.45
CA SER A 65 12.28 -4.28 -10.93
C SER A 65 11.19 -4.47 -9.85
N PRO A 66 10.16 -3.60 -9.79
CA PRO A 66 9.17 -3.49 -8.70
C PRO A 66 8.23 -4.69 -8.58
N HIS A 67 8.77 -5.88 -8.30
CA HIS A 67 8.01 -7.11 -8.13
C HIS A 67 7.61 -7.33 -6.67
N ALA A 68 8.19 -6.57 -5.73
CA ALA A 68 7.76 -6.53 -4.32
C ALA A 68 6.48 -5.70 -4.09
N ILE A 69 6.05 -4.94 -5.12
CA ILE A 69 4.93 -3.99 -5.08
C ILE A 69 3.55 -4.67 -5.22
N LEU A 70 3.49 -5.92 -5.68
CA LEU A 70 2.20 -6.59 -5.93
C LEU A 70 1.34 -6.83 -4.68
N LEU A 71 1.95 -6.90 -3.49
CA LEU A 71 1.27 -7.20 -2.22
C LEU A 71 1.04 -5.98 -1.34
N ILE A 72 1.73 -4.86 -1.63
CA ILE A 72 1.75 -3.66 -0.79
C ILE A 72 0.89 -2.54 -1.42
N ASP A 73 0.84 -2.45 -2.76
CA ASP A 73 0.25 -1.28 -3.44
C ASP A 73 -1.17 -1.53 -4.01
N GLY A 74 -1.87 -2.53 -3.46
CA GLY A 74 -3.30 -2.80 -3.72
C GLY A 74 -3.67 -3.34 -5.11
N GLU A 75 -4.97 -3.54 -5.31
CA GLU A 75 -5.57 -4.13 -6.52
C GLU A 75 -5.18 -3.39 -7.81
N THR A 76 -5.12 -2.06 -7.76
CA THR A 76 -4.79 -1.21 -8.92
C THR A 76 -3.40 -1.51 -9.49
N SER A 77 -2.41 -1.71 -8.63
CA SER A 77 -1.02 -2.00 -9.03
C SER A 77 -0.90 -3.40 -9.64
N TYR A 78 -1.63 -4.37 -9.09
CA TYR A 78 -1.75 -5.71 -9.67
C TYR A 78 -2.36 -5.64 -11.08
N LEU A 79 -3.51 -4.96 -11.21
CA LEU A 79 -4.22 -4.83 -12.47
C LEU A 79 -3.38 -4.11 -13.54
N SER A 80 -2.60 -3.10 -13.16
CA SER A 80 -1.62 -2.46 -14.05
C SER A 80 -0.59 -3.46 -14.60
N LYS A 81 0.01 -4.29 -13.72
CA LYS A 81 0.98 -5.31 -14.15
C LYS A 81 0.35 -6.39 -15.03
N VAL A 82 -0.91 -6.74 -14.80
CA VAL A 82 -1.68 -7.61 -15.69
C VAL A 82 -1.85 -6.97 -17.08
N LEU A 83 -2.10 -5.67 -17.18
CA LEU A 83 -2.17 -5.01 -18.50
C LEU A 83 -0.80 -4.99 -19.21
N GLU A 84 0.28 -4.66 -18.49
CA GLU A 84 1.65 -4.69 -19.02
C GLU A 84 2.03 -6.09 -19.52
N LEU A 85 1.72 -7.13 -18.75
CA LEU A 85 1.96 -8.52 -19.14
C LEU A 85 1.20 -8.89 -20.41
N GLY A 86 -0.05 -8.46 -20.53
CA GLY A 86 -0.84 -8.65 -21.74
C GLY A 86 -0.20 -8.01 -22.98
N ALA A 87 0.43 -6.84 -22.84
CA ALA A 87 1.08 -6.14 -23.93
C ALA A 87 2.35 -6.84 -24.44
N ILE A 88 3.06 -7.58 -23.57
CA ILE A 88 4.29 -8.31 -23.93
C ILE A 88 4.06 -9.82 -24.14
N TRP A 89 2.85 -10.32 -23.93
CA TRP A 89 2.55 -11.76 -23.86
C TRP A 89 3.10 -12.55 -25.05
N ASP A 90 2.84 -12.07 -26.27
CA ASP A 90 3.24 -12.75 -27.51
C ASP A 90 4.77 -12.79 -27.73
N THR A 91 5.51 -11.95 -27.00
CA THR A 91 6.98 -11.93 -27.05
C THR A 91 7.61 -12.98 -26.12
N LEU A 92 6.83 -13.55 -25.19
CA LEU A 92 7.34 -14.47 -24.18
C LEU A 92 7.62 -15.86 -24.79
N PRO A 93 8.80 -16.47 -24.52
CA PRO A 93 9.18 -17.75 -25.12
C PRO A 93 8.18 -18.89 -24.88
N GLY A 94 7.54 -18.92 -23.71
CA GLY A 94 6.57 -19.94 -23.30
C GLY A 94 5.11 -19.63 -23.64
N ALA A 95 4.81 -18.42 -24.11
CA ALA A 95 3.45 -17.99 -24.42
C ALA A 95 3.02 -18.30 -25.87
N LYS A 96 3.96 -18.69 -26.74
CA LYS A 96 3.72 -18.91 -28.18
C LYS A 96 2.59 -19.88 -28.52
N THR A 97 2.25 -20.79 -27.60
CA THR A 97 1.20 -21.79 -27.75
C THR A 97 -0.01 -21.54 -26.84
N SER A 98 -0.02 -20.45 -26.08
CA SER A 98 -1.05 -20.15 -25.09
C SER A 98 -1.68 -18.79 -25.34
N VAL A 99 -3.00 -18.74 -25.23
CA VAL A 99 -3.73 -17.47 -25.24
C VAL A 99 -3.50 -16.76 -23.91
N TYR A 100 -3.45 -15.43 -23.94
CA TYR A 100 -3.42 -14.62 -22.72
C TYR A 100 -4.69 -14.88 -21.89
N PRO A 101 -4.58 -15.29 -20.61
CA PRO A 101 -5.72 -15.82 -19.86
C PRO A 101 -6.69 -14.73 -19.35
N PHE A 102 -6.30 -13.47 -19.35
CA PHE A 102 -7.14 -12.37 -18.87
C PHE A 102 -7.81 -11.63 -20.03
N LEU A 103 -9.15 -11.51 -19.95
CA LEU A 103 -9.96 -10.80 -20.92
C LEU A 103 -10.62 -9.61 -20.24
N PHE A 104 -10.20 -8.41 -20.65
CA PHE A 104 -10.81 -7.15 -20.23
C PHE A 104 -11.42 -6.46 -21.44
N SER A 105 -12.66 -6.02 -21.31
CA SER A 105 -13.32 -5.12 -22.24
C SER A 105 -12.59 -3.78 -22.33
N SER A 106 -12.83 -3.05 -23.42
CA SER A 106 -12.25 -1.70 -23.58
C SER A 106 -12.65 -0.76 -22.43
N LYS A 107 -13.86 -0.94 -21.88
CA LYS A 107 -14.35 -0.14 -20.75
C LYS A 107 -13.59 -0.48 -19.46
N GLU A 108 -13.38 -1.76 -19.17
CA GLU A 108 -12.61 -2.17 -17.99
C GLU A 108 -11.17 -1.67 -18.06
N ARG A 109 -10.53 -1.74 -19.23
CA ARG A 109 -9.17 -1.21 -19.43
C ARG A 109 -9.10 0.31 -19.17
N GLN A 110 -10.07 1.07 -19.67
CA GLN A 110 -10.13 2.52 -19.40
C GLN A 110 -10.31 2.83 -17.91
N ILE A 111 -11.12 2.03 -17.19
CA ILE A 111 -11.29 2.18 -15.75
C ILE A 111 -9.98 1.85 -15.02
N MET A 112 -9.30 0.76 -15.41
CA MET A 112 -8.02 0.38 -14.82
C MET A 112 -6.95 1.47 -15.03
N GLU A 113 -6.84 2.02 -16.24
CA GLU A 113 -5.93 3.12 -16.56
C GLU A 113 -6.26 4.38 -15.73
N ALA A 114 -7.54 4.76 -15.64
CA ALA A 114 -7.97 5.88 -14.81
C ALA A 114 -7.69 5.66 -13.31
N ASN A 115 -7.90 4.44 -12.81
CA ASN A 115 -7.60 4.10 -11.41
C ASN A 115 -6.11 4.21 -11.12
N VAL A 116 -5.24 3.76 -12.03
CA VAL A 116 -3.78 3.91 -11.89
C VAL A 116 -3.39 5.38 -11.85
N GLU A 117 -3.94 6.22 -12.73
CA GLU A 117 -3.72 7.66 -12.70
C GLU A 117 -4.17 8.28 -11.36
N CYS A 118 -5.34 7.89 -10.84
CA CYS A 118 -5.82 8.36 -9.55
C CYS A 118 -4.90 7.95 -8.39
N VAL A 119 -4.39 6.71 -8.37
CA VAL A 119 -3.44 6.25 -7.34
C VAL A 119 -2.15 7.05 -7.41
N MET A 120 -1.56 7.23 -8.60
CA MET A 120 -0.33 8.02 -8.75
C MET A 120 -0.51 9.46 -8.24
N ARG A 121 -1.63 10.10 -8.57
CA ARG A 121 -1.94 11.44 -8.07
C ARG A 121 -2.14 11.48 -6.55
N GLY A 122 -2.78 10.46 -5.97
CA GLY A 122 -2.93 10.34 -4.52
C GLY A 122 -1.57 10.19 -3.82
N MET A 123 -0.65 9.44 -4.42
CA MET A 123 0.73 9.31 -3.94
C MET A 123 1.49 10.63 -4.03
N GLU A 124 1.37 11.37 -5.14
CA GLU A 124 1.97 12.70 -5.30
C GLU A 124 1.45 13.69 -4.26
N ALA A 125 0.14 13.68 -3.98
CA ALA A 125 -0.46 14.49 -2.93
C ALA A 125 0.09 14.15 -1.55
N MET A 126 0.18 12.86 -1.23
CA MET A 126 0.71 12.40 0.05
C MET A 126 2.20 12.72 0.21
N GLU A 127 2.99 12.61 -0.85
CA GLU A 127 4.41 13.00 -0.83
C GLU A 127 4.55 14.52 -0.60
N SER A 128 3.74 15.35 -1.26
CA SER A 128 3.73 16.80 -1.03
C SER A 128 3.39 17.15 0.42
N ILE A 129 2.40 16.47 1.01
CA ILE A 129 2.07 16.60 2.45
C ILE A 129 3.26 16.20 3.31
N LYS A 130 3.89 15.06 3.01
CA LYS A 130 5.04 14.56 3.75
C LYS A 130 6.22 15.54 3.70
N GLU A 131 6.57 16.05 2.53
CA GLU A 131 7.64 17.03 2.35
C GLU A 131 7.36 18.33 3.10
N SER A 132 6.10 18.76 3.12
CA SER A 132 5.69 20.02 3.78
C SER A 132 5.65 19.92 5.30
N ILE A 133 5.18 18.78 5.84
CA ILE A 133 5.08 18.54 7.29
C ILE A 133 6.43 18.08 7.88
N GLY A 134 7.27 17.41 7.09
CA GLY A 134 8.59 16.95 7.51
C GLY A 134 8.54 15.94 8.65
N GLU A 135 9.35 16.16 9.69
CA GLU A 135 9.49 15.24 10.84
C GLU A 135 8.21 15.08 11.68
N LEU A 136 7.22 15.97 11.50
CA LEU A 136 5.92 15.89 12.17
C LEU A 136 4.95 14.96 11.43
N PHE A 137 5.32 14.47 10.24
CA PHE A 137 4.43 13.61 9.47
C PHE A 137 4.26 12.28 10.21
N PRO A 138 3.02 11.84 10.47
CA PRO A 138 2.76 10.64 11.25
C PRO A 138 3.07 9.39 10.42
N GLU A 139 4.34 9.01 10.33
CA GLU A 139 4.72 7.74 9.69
C GLU A 139 3.96 6.59 10.37
N GLN A 140 3.15 5.87 9.58
CA GLN A 140 2.26 4.79 10.04
C GLN A 140 1.19 5.23 11.07
N GLY A 141 0.85 6.51 11.12
CA GLY A 141 -0.16 7.06 12.04
C GLY A 141 0.36 7.30 13.46
N ILE A 142 1.68 7.32 13.68
CA ILE A 142 2.29 7.48 15.01
C ILE A 142 3.05 8.81 15.07
N VAL A 143 2.83 9.57 16.14
CA VAL A 143 3.59 10.78 16.47
C VAL A 143 4.11 10.65 17.91
N ARG A 144 5.26 11.26 18.20
CA ARG A 144 5.76 11.31 19.58
C ARG A 144 4.79 12.11 20.47
N PRO A 145 4.54 11.70 21.73
CA PRO A 145 3.59 12.39 22.59
C PRO A 145 3.87 13.88 22.77
N ASP A 146 5.14 14.30 22.77
CA ASP A 146 5.58 15.68 22.89
C ASP A 146 5.40 16.52 21.61
N GLN A 147 5.16 15.86 20.47
CA GLN A 147 4.92 16.49 19.16
C GLN A 147 3.47 16.35 18.69
N TYR A 148 2.59 15.72 19.49
CA TYR A 148 1.23 15.38 19.08
C TYR A 148 0.41 16.61 18.66
N GLU A 149 0.36 17.64 19.51
CA GLU A 149 -0.38 18.88 19.21
C GLU A 149 0.23 19.62 18.01
N GLU A 150 1.56 19.67 17.92
CA GLU A 150 2.26 20.33 16.80
C GLU A 150 1.99 19.63 15.46
N ALA A 151 1.94 18.29 15.47
CA ALA A 151 1.59 17.51 14.29
C ALA A 151 0.12 17.71 13.88
N LEU A 152 -0.81 17.81 14.84
CA LEU A 152 -2.21 18.12 14.55
C LEU A 152 -2.34 19.51 13.90
N ASP A 153 -1.70 20.53 14.47
CA ASP A 153 -1.72 21.90 13.92
C ASP A 153 -1.13 21.95 12.50
N ALA A 154 -0.04 21.21 12.26
CA ALA A 154 0.58 21.12 10.93
C ALA A 154 -0.33 20.41 9.90
N LEU A 155 -1.00 19.32 10.31
CA LEU A 155 -1.94 18.59 9.47
C LEU A 155 -3.20 19.41 9.17
N GLU A 156 -3.70 20.19 10.13
CA GLU A 156 -4.84 21.09 9.93
C GLU A 156 -4.49 22.22 8.96
N GLN A 157 -3.31 22.84 9.08
CA GLN A 157 -2.86 23.87 8.15
C GLN A 157 -2.68 23.35 6.71
N MET A 158 -2.29 22.09 6.57
CA MET A 158 -2.09 21.47 5.26
C MET A 158 -3.41 21.13 4.56
N LYS A 159 -4.51 20.96 5.32
CA LYS A 159 -5.83 20.59 4.81
C LYS A 159 -6.28 21.50 3.66
N ASP A 160 -6.30 22.81 3.91
CA ASP A 160 -6.82 23.76 2.92
C ASP A 160 -5.93 23.82 1.66
N GLN A 161 -4.61 23.71 1.83
CA GLN A 161 -3.65 23.73 0.72
C GLN A 161 -3.82 22.52 -0.19
N VAL A 162 -3.93 21.32 0.40
CA VAL A 162 -4.14 20.06 -0.35
C VAL A 162 -5.47 20.08 -1.07
N ILE A 163 -6.53 20.55 -0.41
CA ILE A 163 -7.86 20.62 -1.02
C ILE A 163 -7.86 21.59 -2.21
N GLU A 164 -7.20 22.74 -2.07
CA GLU A 164 -7.09 23.71 -3.15
C GLU A 164 -6.26 23.19 -4.34
N GLU A 165 -5.18 22.45 -4.08
CA GLU A 165 -4.29 21.93 -5.11
C GLU A 165 -4.87 20.69 -5.84
N PHE A 166 -5.48 19.75 -5.11
CA PHE A 166 -5.80 18.43 -5.65
C PHE A 166 -7.27 18.23 -6.03
N ALA A 167 -8.21 19.00 -5.45
CA ALA A 167 -9.63 18.87 -5.78
C ALA A 167 -9.96 19.55 -7.12
N ARG A 168 -10.64 18.82 -8.00
CA ARG A 168 -10.97 19.28 -9.37
C ARG A 168 -12.39 19.80 -9.53
N SER A 169 -13.24 19.63 -8.53
CA SER A 169 -14.60 20.14 -8.52
C SER A 169 -15.04 20.55 -7.11
N GLU A 170 -16.13 21.30 -7.03
CA GLU A 170 -16.68 21.70 -5.74
C GLU A 170 -17.19 20.48 -4.96
N GLU A 171 -17.75 19.49 -5.66
CA GLU A 171 -18.17 18.22 -5.07
C GLU A 171 -16.98 17.44 -4.49
N GLU A 172 -15.83 17.42 -5.19
CA GLU A 172 -14.62 16.81 -4.65
C GLU A 172 -14.14 17.55 -3.40
N LYS A 173 -14.12 18.90 -3.40
CA LYS A 173 -13.74 19.69 -2.22
C LYS A 173 -14.59 19.36 -1.00
N GLU A 174 -15.91 19.25 -1.17
CA GLU A 174 -16.82 18.86 -0.09
C GLU A 174 -16.51 17.46 0.46
N ILE A 175 -16.17 16.50 -0.41
CA ILE A 175 -15.76 15.15 -0.01
C ILE A 175 -14.45 15.22 0.79
N TRP A 176 -13.44 15.93 0.29
CA TRP A 176 -12.15 16.06 0.99
C TRP A 176 -12.30 16.74 2.35
N LEU A 177 -13.14 17.78 2.47
CA LEU A 177 -13.41 18.45 3.74
C LEU A 177 -14.05 17.51 4.76
N LYS A 178 -14.95 16.64 4.30
CA LYS A 178 -15.70 15.67 5.12
C LYS A 178 -14.88 14.45 5.52
N GLU A 179 -14.09 13.92 4.61
CA GLU A 179 -13.32 12.68 4.80
C GLU A 179 -11.87 12.94 5.21
N TRP A 180 -11.52 14.19 5.54
CA TRP A 180 -10.17 14.55 5.95
C TRP A 180 -9.73 13.70 7.17
N PRO A 181 -8.65 12.90 7.06
CA PRO A 181 -8.33 11.89 8.05
C PRO A 181 -7.55 12.42 9.27
N PHE A 182 -7.17 13.71 9.27
CA PHE A 182 -6.26 14.29 10.26
C PHE A 182 -6.88 15.48 11.00
N GLY A 183 -7.04 15.37 12.33
CA GLY A 183 -7.53 16.45 13.17
C GLY A 183 -9.06 16.57 13.21
N THR A 184 -9.62 16.46 14.41
CA THR A 184 -11.00 16.82 14.79
C THR A 184 -11.00 17.47 16.16
#